data_AF-A0AA43HLR9-F1
#
_entry.id   AF-A0AA43HLR9-F1
#
_cell.length_a   1.000
_cell.length_b   1.000
_cell.length_c   1.000
_cell.angle_alpha   90.00
_cell.angle_beta   90.00
_cell.angle_gamma   90.00
#
_symmetry.space_group_name_H-M   'P 1'
#
loop_
_entity.id
_entity.type
_entity.pdbx_description
1 polymer ?
#
loop_
_entity_poly.entity_id
_entity_poly.type
_entity_poly.pdbx_seq_one_letter_code
_entity_poly.pdbx_strand_id
1 'polypeptide(L)'
;MAADSRNGPFPCMPARPLAPAVSFAPSLLASRFAATHLWLPSVIGVAVFTVLMGLGGDQWLADHLFRLEGGRWALQDAWLTRSVVHKAGKWLSTAAALVAMLLCFHHWRRGRDRTLRWALLYVVVAVALGTGLISLLKSLVPMDCPWDLLRYGGHDPFVGLLSSRPTGMPARACFPAGHASAGYAWMCLYFFALLWRPAWRWAGLWIGLGSGLVFGIGQQLRGAHFLSHDVATALICWLLSLGLYLVVRRQLDRSTRQEAIA
;
A
#
# COMPACT_ATOMS: atom_id res chain seq x y z
N MET A 1 -64.36 1.27 74.00
CA MET A 1 -63.47 2.13 73.19
C MET A 1 -62.11 1.46 73.17
N ALA A 2 -61.83 0.63 72.16
CA ALA A 2 -60.56 -0.05 71.99
C ALA A 2 -60.27 -0.13 70.48
N ALA A 3 -59.08 0.33 70.10
CA ALA A 3 -58.64 0.63 68.75
C ALA A 3 -58.16 -0.64 68.00
N ASP A 4 -58.52 -0.69 66.72
CA ASP A 4 -58.11 -1.68 65.71
C ASP A 4 -56.68 -1.36 65.22
N SER A 5 -55.71 -2.21 65.53
CA SER A 5 -54.32 -2.11 65.06
C SER A 5 -54.08 -3.02 63.84
N ARG A 6 -54.17 -2.46 62.64
CA ARG A 6 -53.82 -3.14 61.39
C ARG A 6 -52.33 -2.98 61.08
N ASN A 7 -51.54 -4.03 61.32
CA ASN A 7 -50.21 -4.18 60.74
C ASN A 7 -50.30 -5.07 59.49
N GLY A 8 -50.27 -4.45 58.31
CA GLY A 8 -50.07 -5.15 57.04
C GLY A 8 -48.58 -5.18 56.66
N PRO A 9 -48.08 -6.26 56.01
CA PRO A 9 -46.68 -6.34 55.60
C PRO A 9 -46.41 -5.44 54.37
N PHE A 10 -45.32 -4.68 54.41
CA PHE A 10 -44.86 -3.88 53.26
C PHE A 10 -44.38 -4.80 52.12
N PRO A 11 -44.74 -4.53 50.85
CA PRO A 11 -44.26 -5.30 49.71
C PRO A 11 -42.78 -5.00 49.44
N CYS A 12 -41.98 -6.06 49.40
CA CYS A 12 -40.57 -6.02 49.02
C CYS A 12 -40.46 -5.69 47.53
N MET A 13 -39.92 -4.53 47.17
CA MET A 13 -39.65 -4.20 45.77
C MET A 13 -38.45 -5.00 45.25
N PRO A 14 -38.52 -5.62 44.06
CA PRO A 14 -37.38 -6.30 43.46
C PRO A 14 -36.33 -5.27 43.07
N ALA A 15 -35.11 -5.45 43.59
CA ALA A 15 -33.95 -4.67 43.19
C ALA A 15 -33.71 -4.84 41.68
N ARG A 16 -33.71 -3.73 40.93
CA ARG A 16 -33.34 -3.72 39.51
C ARG A 16 -31.87 -4.18 39.39
N PRO A 17 -31.56 -5.21 38.57
CA PRO A 17 -30.18 -5.53 38.30
C PRO A 17 -29.49 -4.34 37.61
N LEU A 18 -28.35 -3.93 38.16
CA LEU A 18 -27.47 -2.94 37.55
C LEU A 18 -27.14 -3.38 36.12
N ALA A 19 -27.39 -2.49 35.14
CA ALA A 19 -27.03 -2.73 33.76
C ALA A 19 -25.53 -3.07 33.67
N PRO A 20 -25.13 -4.10 32.90
CA PRO A 20 -23.73 -4.46 32.77
C PRO A 20 -22.94 -3.27 32.21
N ALA A 21 -21.77 -3.04 32.79
CA ALA A 21 -20.83 -2.01 32.36
C ALA A 21 -20.63 -2.08 30.84
N VAL A 22 -20.77 -0.92 30.18
CA VAL A 22 -20.49 -0.76 28.76
C VAL A 22 -19.06 -1.23 28.51
N SER A 23 -18.92 -2.42 27.93
CA SER A 23 -17.63 -2.94 27.53
C SER A 23 -17.10 -2.02 26.43
N PHE A 24 -16.01 -1.30 26.70
CA PHE A 24 -15.29 -0.57 25.66
C PHE A 24 -14.82 -1.60 24.63
N ALA A 25 -15.54 -1.69 23.51
CA ALA A 25 -15.09 -2.47 22.37
C ALA A 25 -13.68 -1.97 22.01
N PRO A 26 -12.67 -2.85 21.88
CA PRO A 26 -11.32 -2.41 21.54
C PRO A 26 -11.38 -1.56 20.27
N SER A 27 -10.71 -0.41 20.30
CA SER A 27 -10.68 0.51 19.16
C SER A 27 -10.22 -0.26 17.92
N LEU A 28 -10.80 0.05 16.75
CA LEU A 28 -10.46 -0.64 15.49
C LEU A 28 -8.93 -0.64 15.20
N LEU A 29 -8.22 0.37 15.72
CA LEU A 29 -6.77 0.55 15.65
C LEU A 29 -5.96 -0.38 16.58
N ALA A 30 -6.58 -0.92 17.63
CA ALA A 30 -5.98 -1.86 18.58
C ALA A 30 -6.25 -3.34 18.22
N SER A 31 -6.96 -3.60 17.11
CA SER A 31 -7.23 -4.97 16.66
C SER A 31 -5.94 -5.66 16.15
N ARG A 32 -5.87 -7.00 16.29
CA ARG A 32 -4.79 -7.81 15.68
C ARG A 32 -4.63 -7.56 14.18
N PHE A 33 -5.73 -7.27 13.48
CA PHE A 33 -5.71 -6.92 12.07
C PHE A 33 -5.00 -5.58 11.82
N ALA A 34 -5.32 -4.54 12.60
CA ALA A 34 -4.64 -3.25 12.50
C ALA A 34 -3.15 -3.36 12.88
N ALA A 35 -2.82 -4.13 13.93
CA ALA A 35 -1.44 -4.38 14.30
C ALA A 35 -0.63 -4.99 13.15
N THR A 36 -1.17 -6.00 12.45
CA THR A 36 -0.46 -6.74 11.40
C THR A 36 -0.48 -6.08 10.02
N HIS A 37 -1.50 -5.29 9.70
CA HIS A 37 -1.67 -4.73 8.35
C HIS A 37 -1.40 -3.22 8.28
N LEU A 38 -1.58 -2.47 9.37
CA LEU A 38 -1.31 -1.04 9.42
C LEU A 38 -0.01 -0.77 10.15
N TRP A 39 0.06 -1.10 11.45
CA TRP A 39 1.16 -0.67 12.30
C TRP A 39 2.47 -1.35 11.96
N LEU A 40 2.49 -2.68 11.89
CA LEU A 40 3.72 -3.42 11.63
C LEU A 40 4.35 -3.05 10.26
N PRO A 41 3.62 -3.03 9.13
CA PRO A 41 4.20 -2.60 7.86
C PRO A 41 4.63 -1.13 7.86
N SER A 42 3.89 -0.25 8.54
CA SER A 42 4.27 1.17 8.63
C SER A 42 5.54 1.38 9.44
N VAL A 43 5.66 0.74 10.60
CA VAL A 43 6.84 0.83 11.47
C VAL A 43 8.06 0.27 10.73
N ILE A 44 7.94 -0.93 10.13
CA ILE A 44 9.04 -1.52 9.36
C ILE A 44 9.39 -0.63 8.17
N GLY A 45 8.41 -0.23 7.36
CA GLY A 45 8.64 0.57 6.16
C GLY A 45 9.28 1.91 6.46
N VAL A 46 8.81 2.63 7.50
CA VAL A 46 9.39 3.91 7.93
C VAL A 46 10.78 3.73 8.54
N ALA A 47 11.00 2.67 9.33
CA ALA A 47 12.32 2.39 9.90
C ALA A 47 13.34 2.09 8.78
N VAL A 48 12.99 1.21 7.84
CA VAL A 48 13.84 0.87 6.69
C VAL A 48 14.07 2.10 5.82
N PHE A 49 13.03 2.88 5.51
CA PHE A 49 13.17 4.13 4.75
C PHE A 49 14.13 5.11 5.43
N THR A 50 14.00 5.29 6.75
CA THR A 50 14.88 6.18 7.53
C THR A 50 16.33 5.72 7.51
N VAL A 51 16.59 4.41 7.66
CA VAL A 51 17.95 3.86 7.58
C VAL A 51 18.55 4.06 6.19
N LEU A 52 17.77 3.78 5.15
CA LEU A 52 18.23 3.91 3.77
C LEU A 52 18.51 5.37 3.38
N MET A 53 17.54 6.25 3.57
CA MET A 53 17.63 7.63 3.10
C MET A 53 18.39 8.54 4.08
N GLY A 54 18.20 8.33 5.39
CA GLY A 54 18.74 9.20 6.44
C GLY A 54 20.10 8.80 6.98
N LEU A 55 20.43 7.50 6.98
CA LEU A 55 21.69 6.98 7.53
C LEU A 55 22.67 6.50 6.44
N GLY A 56 22.44 6.87 5.19
CA GLY A 56 23.36 6.60 4.08
C GLY A 56 23.24 5.20 3.47
N GLY A 57 22.23 4.41 3.82
CA GLY A 57 22.04 3.06 3.28
C GLY A 57 21.79 3.03 1.77
N ASP A 58 21.12 4.06 1.23
CA ASP A 58 20.91 4.25 -0.20
C ASP A 58 22.25 4.40 -0.94
N GLN A 59 23.13 5.26 -0.42
CA GLN A 59 24.45 5.49 -0.99
C GLN A 59 25.34 4.27 -0.81
N TRP A 60 25.29 3.60 0.34
CA TRP A 60 26.02 2.36 0.56
C TRP A 60 25.66 1.31 -0.49
N LEU A 61 24.37 1.07 -0.74
CA LEU A 61 23.96 0.08 -1.74
C LEU A 61 24.34 0.52 -3.15
N ALA A 62 24.06 1.77 -3.52
CA ALA A 62 24.36 2.28 -4.85
C ALA A 62 25.87 2.29 -5.15
N ASP A 63 26.74 2.61 -4.18
CA ASP A 63 28.19 2.48 -4.32
C ASP A 63 28.64 1.04 -4.60
N HIS A 64 28.00 0.06 -3.93
CA HIS A 64 28.32 -1.35 -4.15
C HIS A 64 27.93 -1.77 -5.57
N LEU A 65 26.72 -1.45 -6.01
CA LEU A 65 26.26 -1.75 -7.37
C LEU A 65 27.14 -1.05 -8.43
N PHE A 66 27.42 0.23 -8.24
CA PHE A 66 28.25 1.01 -9.14
C PHE A 66 29.67 0.44 -9.29
N ARG A 67 30.29 -0.01 -8.18
CA ARG A 67 31.59 -0.68 -8.22
C ARG A 67 31.53 -2.05 -8.89
N LEU A 68 30.47 -2.83 -8.63
CA LEU A 68 30.27 -4.13 -9.29
C LEU A 68 30.10 -3.99 -10.81
N GLU A 69 29.56 -2.86 -11.26
CA GLU A 69 29.43 -2.52 -12.69
C GLU A 69 30.68 -1.84 -13.29
N GLY A 70 31.77 -1.77 -12.52
CA GLY A 70 33.08 -1.28 -12.98
C GLY A 70 33.25 0.24 -12.93
N GLY A 71 32.53 0.93 -12.03
CA GLY A 71 32.61 2.38 -11.88
C GLY A 71 31.81 3.15 -12.93
N ARG A 72 30.76 2.52 -13.48
CA ARG A 72 29.78 3.10 -14.39
C ARG A 72 28.47 2.32 -14.27
N TRP A 73 27.34 2.91 -14.64
CA TRP A 73 26.07 2.18 -14.76
C TRP A 73 26.02 1.37 -16.07
N ALA A 74 26.82 0.31 -16.15
CA ALA A 74 26.92 -0.55 -17.33
C ALA A 74 25.56 -1.15 -17.74
N LEU A 75 24.65 -1.34 -16.79
CA LEU A 75 23.32 -1.88 -17.03
C LEU A 75 22.26 -0.82 -17.34
N GLN A 76 22.60 0.48 -17.38
CA GLN A 76 21.68 1.58 -17.68
C GLN A 76 20.91 1.37 -19.00
N ASP A 77 21.63 0.94 -20.05
CA ASP A 77 21.13 0.73 -21.42
C ASP A 77 21.13 -0.74 -21.86
N ALA A 78 21.45 -1.67 -20.95
CA ALA A 78 21.43 -3.10 -21.27
C ALA A 78 20.04 -3.55 -21.75
N TRP A 79 20.00 -4.44 -22.75
CA TRP A 79 18.74 -4.89 -23.34
C TRP A 79 17.79 -5.50 -22.30
N LEU A 80 18.32 -6.23 -21.31
CA LEU A 80 17.50 -6.86 -20.27
C LEU A 80 16.77 -5.82 -19.40
N THR A 81 17.47 -4.79 -18.95
CA THR A 81 16.90 -3.74 -18.09
C THR A 81 15.99 -2.79 -18.88
N ARG A 82 16.31 -2.52 -20.16
CA ARG A 82 15.53 -1.65 -21.04
C ARG A 82 14.30 -2.31 -21.69
N SER A 83 14.42 -3.56 -22.13
CA SER A 83 13.37 -4.24 -22.89
C SER A 83 12.44 -5.06 -21.99
N VAL A 84 13.01 -5.86 -21.08
CA VAL A 84 12.23 -6.75 -20.23
C VAL A 84 11.67 -6.00 -19.03
N VAL A 85 12.52 -5.31 -18.27
CA VAL A 85 12.07 -4.62 -17.06
C VAL A 85 11.32 -3.32 -17.39
N HIS A 86 11.82 -2.52 -18.34
CA HIS A 86 11.23 -1.21 -18.60
C HIS A 86 10.04 -1.23 -19.58
N LYS A 87 10.05 -2.05 -20.65
CA LYS A 87 8.93 -2.11 -21.61
C LYS A 87 7.95 -3.26 -21.31
N ALA A 88 8.42 -4.50 -21.21
CA ALA A 88 7.52 -5.65 -21.14
C ALA A 88 6.66 -5.64 -19.86
N GLY A 89 7.25 -5.33 -18.71
CA GLY A 89 6.47 -5.33 -17.47
C GLY A 89 5.45 -4.18 -17.36
N LYS A 90 5.69 -3.02 -17.98
CA LYS A 90 4.68 -1.96 -18.08
C LYS A 90 3.47 -2.46 -18.88
N TRP A 91 3.70 -3.07 -20.04
CA TRP A 91 2.64 -3.63 -20.87
C TRP A 91 1.89 -4.75 -20.16
N LEU A 92 2.61 -5.63 -19.45
CA LEU A 92 1.99 -6.70 -18.67
C LEU A 92 1.07 -6.14 -17.58
N SER A 93 1.52 -5.14 -16.83
CA SER A 93 0.71 -4.49 -15.79
C SER A 93 -0.52 -3.79 -16.41
N THR A 94 -0.35 -3.08 -17.53
CA THR A 94 -1.48 -2.48 -18.26
C THR A 94 -2.47 -3.53 -18.76
N ALA A 95 -1.99 -4.63 -19.35
CA ALA A 95 -2.84 -5.73 -19.81
C ALA A 95 -3.61 -6.37 -18.65
N ALA A 96 -2.95 -6.62 -17.52
CA ALA A 96 -3.60 -7.14 -16.32
C ALA A 96 -4.68 -6.18 -15.79
N ALA A 97 -4.42 -4.87 -15.80
CA ALA A 97 -5.40 -3.86 -15.39
C ALA A 97 -6.62 -3.85 -16.34
N LEU A 98 -6.40 -3.96 -17.65
CA LEU A 98 -7.48 -4.08 -18.63
C LEU A 98 -8.31 -5.35 -18.41
N VAL A 99 -7.67 -6.49 -18.14
CA VAL A 99 -8.38 -7.74 -17.80
C VAL A 99 -9.22 -7.56 -16.53
N ALA A 100 -8.66 -6.95 -15.47
CA ALA A 100 -9.40 -6.66 -14.25
C ALA A 100 -10.62 -5.76 -14.49
N MET A 101 -10.47 -4.72 -15.33
CA MET A 101 -11.58 -3.85 -15.75
C MET A 101 -12.67 -4.62 -16.52
N LEU A 102 -12.28 -5.46 -17.47
CA LEU A 102 -13.21 -6.26 -18.26
C LEU A 102 -13.97 -7.27 -17.39
N LEU A 103 -13.28 -7.94 -16.45
CA LEU A 103 -13.90 -8.85 -15.49
C LEU A 103 -14.86 -8.10 -14.56
N CYS A 104 -14.46 -6.92 -14.07
CA CYS A 104 -15.30 -6.05 -13.25
C CYS A 104 -16.58 -5.66 -14.01
N PHE A 105 -16.44 -5.17 -15.25
CA PHE A 105 -17.57 -4.80 -16.10
C PHE A 105 -18.50 -5.99 -16.38
N HIS A 106 -17.93 -7.14 -16.73
CA HIS A 106 -18.69 -8.37 -16.97
C HIS A 106 -19.51 -8.77 -15.73
N HIS A 107 -18.88 -8.82 -14.55
CA HIS A 107 -19.57 -9.18 -13.31
C HIS A 107 -20.59 -8.14 -12.88
N TRP A 108 -20.37 -6.86 -13.17
CA TRP A 108 -21.38 -5.83 -12.91
C TRP A 108 -22.63 -6.00 -13.79
N ARG A 109 -22.46 -6.42 -15.03
CA ARG A 109 -23.55 -6.62 -16.01
C ARG A 109 -24.29 -7.94 -15.86
N ARG A 110 -23.60 -9.02 -15.49
CA ARG A 110 -24.14 -10.40 -15.55
C ARG A 110 -23.94 -11.21 -14.27
N GLY A 111 -23.05 -10.78 -13.37
CA GLY A 111 -22.68 -11.54 -12.19
C GLY A 111 -23.76 -11.52 -11.12
N ARG A 112 -23.93 -12.65 -10.42
CA ARG A 112 -24.80 -12.76 -9.24
C ARG A 112 -24.02 -12.59 -7.94
N ASP A 113 -22.73 -12.92 -7.92
CA ASP A 113 -21.86 -12.74 -6.74
C ASP A 113 -21.59 -11.24 -6.49
N ARG A 114 -22.15 -10.72 -5.41
CA ARG A 114 -22.02 -9.33 -4.99
C ARG A 114 -20.61 -9.04 -4.45
N THR A 115 -20.06 -9.96 -3.66
CA THR A 115 -18.74 -9.80 -3.05
C THR A 115 -17.66 -9.73 -4.12
N LEU A 116 -17.74 -10.58 -5.14
CA LEU A 116 -16.81 -10.57 -6.27
C LEU A 116 -16.88 -9.25 -7.07
N ARG A 117 -18.08 -8.69 -7.29
CA ARG A 117 -18.25 -7.40 -7.97
C ARG A 117 -17.49 -6.28 -7.26
N TRP A 118 -17.67 -6.15 -5.95
CA TRP A 118 -17.00 -5.14 -5.14
C TRP A 118 -15.50 -5.41 -5.01
N ALA A 119 -15.08 -6.67 -4.94
CA ALA A 119 -13.67 -7.05 -4.92
C ALA A 119 -12.96 -6.72 -6.24
N LEU A 120 -13.60 -6.93 -7.39
CA LEU A 120 -13.04 -6.55 -8.70
C LEU A 120 -12.97 -5.03 -8.87
N LEU A 121 -14.01 -4.30 -8.47
CA LEU A 121 -14.00 -2.83 -8.46
C LEU A 121 -12.87 -2.31 -7.57
N TYR A 122 -12.68 -2.92 -6.41
CA TYR A 122 -11.57 -2.62 -5.50
C TYR A 122 -10.20 -2.74 -6.20
N VAL A 123 -9.95 -3.83 -6.94
CA VAL A 123 -8.67 -4.02 -7.65
C VAL A 123 -8.46 -2.91 -8.69
N VAL A 124 -9.47 -2.62 -9.51
CA VAL A 124 -9.39 -1.57 -10.55
C VAL A 124 -9.06 -0.21 -9.93
N VAL A 125 -9.78 0.16 -8.87
CA VAL A 125 -9.58 1.45 -8.19
C VAL A 125 -8.22 1.49 -7.47
N ALA A 126 -7.83 0.41 -6.79
CA ALA A 126 -6.57 0.35 -6.05
C ALA A 126 -5.36 0.44 -6.98
N VAL A 127 -5.38 -0.24 -8.12
CA VAL A 127 -4.30 -0.15 -9.11
C VAL A 127 -4.24 1.26 -9.70
N ALA A 128 -5.38 1.81 -10.16
CA ALA A 128 -5.42 3.14 -10.77
C ALA A 128 -4.97 4.25 -9.82
N LEU A 129 -5.51 4.28 -8.58
CA LEU A 129 -5.13 5.26 -7.57
C LEU A 129 -3.70 5.03 -7.07
N GLY A 130 -3.25 3.78 -6.95
CA GLY A 130 -1.89 3.45 -6.54
C GLY A 130 -0.85 3.99 -7.51
N THR A 131 -0.98 3.64 -8.79
CA THR A 131 -0.05 4.15 -9.81
C THR A 131 -0.19 5.66 -10.00
N GLY A 132 -1.42 6.19 -9.98
CA GLY A 132 -1.69 7.62 -10.14
C GLY A 132 -1.11 8.47 -9.01
N LEU A 133 -1.27 8.04 -7.75
CA LEU A 133 -0.70 8.71 -6.59
C LEU A 133 0.83 8.74 -6.66
N ILE A 134 1.47 7.63 -7.02
CA ILE A 134 2.93 7.59 -7.15
C ILE A 134 3.40 8.51 -8.29
N SER A 135 2.71 8.51 -9.44
CA SER A 135 3.02 9.42 -10.55
C SER A 135 2.86 10.88 -10.14
N LEU A 136 1.81 11.22 -9.39
CA LEU A 136 1.61 12.57 -8.86
C LEU A 136 2.73 12.95 -7.90
N LEU A 137 3.00 12.14 -6.87
CA LEU A 137 4.09 12.40 -5.92
C LEU A 137 5.44 12.58 -6.62
N LYS A 138 5.73 11.74 -7.61
CA LYS A 138 6.94 11.83 -8.44
C LYS A 138 7.05 13.16 -9.18
N SER A 139 5.93 13.73 -9.64
CA SER A 139 5.92 15.04 -10.29
C SER A 139 6.07 16.22 -9.32
N LEU A 140 5.73 16.02 -8.05
CA LEU A 140 5.74 17.07 -7.02
C LEU A 140 7.02 17.09 -6.19
N VAL A 141 7.75 15.97 -6.12
CA VAL A 141 8.94 15.82 -5.28
C VAL A 141 10.21 15.82 -6.13
N PRO A 142 11.00 16.90 -6.11
CA PRO A 142 12.20 17.03 -6.94
C PRO A 142 13.39 16.29 -6.31
N MET A 143 13.54 15.00 -6.66
CA MET A 143 14.62 14.13 -6.21
C MET A 143 15.44 13.61 -7.37
N ASP A 144 16.76 13.64 -7.21
CA ASP A 144 17.72 13.22 -8.23
C ASP A 144 17.83 11.69 -8.32
N CYS A 145 18.16 11.22 -9.53
CA CYS A 145 18.43 9.82 -9.80
C CYS A 145 19.91 9.53 -9.55
N PRO A 146 20.29 8.37 -9.01
CA PRO A 146 21.70 8.00 -8.81
C PRO A 146 22.58 8.24 -10.05
N TRP A 147 22.14 7.87 -11.25
CA TRP A 147 22.91 8.02 -12.49
C TRP A 147 23.24 9.46 -12.90
N ASP A 148 22.59 10.45 -12.29
CA ASP A 148 22.73 11.86 -12.60
C ASP A 148 23.66 12.52 -11.57
N LEU A 149 23.96 11.83 -10.46
CA LEU A 149 24.77 12.39 -9.38
C LEU A 149 26.26 12.35 -9.71
N LEU A 150 26.97 13.41 -9.32
CA LEU A 150 28.44 13.52 -9.40
C LEU A 150 29.16 12.29 -8.83
N ARG A 151 28.64 11.73 -7.72
CA ARG A 151 29.18 10.53 -7.07
C ARG A 151 29.26 9.31 -7.99
N TYR A 152 28.36 9.22 -8.96
CA TYR A 152 28.23 8.07 -9.87
C TYR A 152 28.49 8.44 -11.33
N GLY A 153 29.32 9.46 -11.58
CA GLY A 153 29.72 9.89 -12.92
C GLY A 153 28.73 10.79 -13.64
N GLY A 154 27.71 11.29 -12.94
CA GLY A 154 26.78 12.29 -13.45
C GLY A 154 27.27 13.73 -13.25
N HIS A 155 26.34 14.69 -13.27
CA HIS A 155 26.63 16.13 -13.28
C HIS A 155 25.94 16.91 -12.15
N ASP A 156 24.96 16.29 -11.48
CA ASP A 156 24.12 16.93 -10.48
C ASP A 156 24.67 16.66 -9.05
N PRO A 157 24.74 17.66 -8.15
CA PRO A 157 25.01 17.40 -6.74
C PRO A 157 23.84 16.66 -6.08
N PHE A 158 24.12 15.89 -5.02
CA PHE A 158 23.06 15.25 -4.26
C PHE A 158 22.34 16.26 -3.37
N VAL A 159 21.03 16.41 -3.55
CA VAL A 159 20.15 17.19 -2.67
C VAL A 159 19.22 16.21 -1.93
N GLY A 160 19.26 16.24 -0.59
CA GLY A 160 18.43 15.38 0.23
C GLY A 160 16.94 15.71 0.13
N LEU A 161 16.08 14.72 0.40
CA LEU A 161 14.62 14.83 0.27
C LEU A 161 14.01 16.00 1.08
N LEU A 162 14.57 16.29 2.26
CA LEU A 162 14.11 17.35 3.15
C LEU A 162 14.98 18.61 3.08
N SER A 163 15.95 18.64 2.16
CA SER A 163 16.85 19.78 1.97
C SER A 163 16.23 20.80 1.01
N SER A 164 16.56 22.08 1.20
CA SER A 164 16.20 23.11 0.23
C SER A 164 17.01 22.91 -1.06
N ARG A 165 16.31 22.80 -2.19
CA ARG A 165 16.96 22.73 -3.50
C ARG A 165 17.49 24.12 -3.91
N PRO A 166 18.74 24.25 -4.39
CA PRO A 166 19.26 25.51 -4.89
C PRO A 166 18.42 26.08 -6.03
N THR A 167 18.30 27.40 -6.07
CA THR A 167 17.61 28.11 -7.16
C THR A 167 18.31 27.89 -8.49
N GLY A 168 17.54 27.56 -9.54
CA GLY A 168 18.07 27.32 -10.88
C GLY A 168 18.60 25.90 -11.15
N MET A 169 18.64 25.02 -10.14
CA MET A 169 18.99 23.61 -10.36
C MET A 169 17.81 22.86 -11.02
N PRO A 170 18.04 22.11 -12.11
CA PRO A 170 16.98 21.33 -12.74
C PRO A 170 16.39 20.32 -11.74
N ALA A 171 15.06 20.19 -11.77
CA ALA A 171 14.35 19.22 -10.95
C ALA A 171 14.27 17.88 -11.69
N ARG A 172 14.71 16.82 -11.04
CA ARG A 172 14.53 15.44 -11.48
C ARG A 172 13.39 14.83 -10.68
N ALA A 173 12.75 13.83 -11.25
CA ALA A 173 11.54 13.25 -10.70
C ALA A 173 11.82 11.78 -10.35
N CYS A 174 12.73 11.48 -9.42
CA CYS A 174 13.17 10.10 -9.16
C CYS A 174 12.56 9.48 -7.89
N PHE A 175 11.90 10.25 -7.04
CA PHE A 175 11.19 9.76 -5.86
C PHE A 175 9.70 10.12 -5.93
N PRO A 176 8.77 9.20 -5.62
CA PRO A 176 8.97 7.76 -5.38
C PRO A 176 9.24 6.96 -6.69
N ALA A 177 9.44 5.66 -6.56
CA ALA A 177 9.75 4.73 -7.66
C ALA A 177 8.54 4.47 -8.59
N GLY A 178 8.29 5.39 -9.51
CA GLY A 178 7.15 5.31 -10.45
C GLY A 178 7.16 4.12 -11.41
N HIS A 179 8.30 3.49 -11.71
CA HIS A 179 8.30 2.25 -12.48
C HIS A 179 7.90 1.05 -11.62
N ALA A 180 8.42 0.98 -10.39
CA ALA A 180 8.13 -0.10 -9.47
C ALA A 180 6.66 -0.09 -9.00
N SER A 181 6.00 1.07 -8.99
CA SER A 181 4.57 1.17 -8.67
C SER A 181 3.69 0.34 -9.62
N ALA A 182 4.10 0.14 -10.88
CA ALA A 182 3.40 -0.74 -11.82
C ALA A 182 3.34 -2.21 -11.35
N GLY A 183 4.25 -2.62 -10.46
CA GLY A 183 4.20 -3.92 -9.78
C GLY A 183 3.59 -3.82 -8.37
N TYR A 184 4.10 -2.90 -7.53
CA TYR A 184 3.66 -2.76 -6.14
C TYR A 184 2.17 -2.43 -5.98
N ALA A 185 1.55 -1.76 -6.96
CA ALA A 185 0.09 -1.51 -6.94
C ALA A 185 -0.74 -2.81 -6.92
N TRP A 186 -0.19 -3.92 -7.42
CA TRP A 186 -0.84 -5.24 -7.39
C TRP A 186 -0.76 -5.95 -6.04
N MET A 187 -0.08 -5.39 -5.03
CA MET A 187 -0.22 -5.90 -3.65
C MET A 187 -1.66 -5.82 -3.14
N CYS A 188 -2.52 -5.02 -3.79
CA CYS A 188 -3.97 -5.03 -3.58
C CYS A 188 -4.59 -6.43 -3.75
N LEU A 189 -3.98 -7.34 -4.52
CA LEU A 189 -4.46 -8.71 -4.70
C LEU A 189 -4.52 -9.51 -3.38
N TYR A 190 -3.67 -9.16 -2.40
CA TYR A 190 -3.77 -9.70 -1.04
C TYR A 190 -5.14 -9.41 -0.42
N PHE A 191 -5.57 -8.14 -0.50
CA PHE A 191 -6.83 -7.69 0.07
C PHE A 191 -8.04 -8.10 -0.77
N PHE A 192 -7.91 -8.16 -2.10
CA PHE A 192 -8.90 -8.80 -2.97
C PHE A 192 -9.19 -10.23 -2.52
N ALA A 193 -8.14 -11.02 -2.27
CA ALA A 193 -8.29 -12.37 -1.77
C ALA A 193 -8.94 -12.39 -0.39
N LEU A 194 -8.61 -11.46 0.52
CA LEU A 194 -9.32 -11.35 1.80
C LEU A 194 -10.82 -11.05 1.66
N LEU A 195 -11.25 -10.33 0.62
CA LEU A 195 -12.66 -10.06 0.36
C LEU A 195 -13.39 -11.29 -0.20
N TRP A 196 -12.77 -12.04 -1.11
CA TRP A 196 -13.46 -13.06 -1.91
C TRP A 196 -12.97 -14.50 -1.69
N ARG A 197 -11.65 -14.73 -1.65
CA ARG A 197 -11.04 -16.07 -1.50
C ARG A 197 -9.77 -16.02 -0.62
N PRO A 198 -9.90 -16.04 0.72
CA PRO A 198 -8.77 -15.79 1.63
C PRO A 198 -7.61 -16.78 1.55
N ALA A 199 -7.82 -17.96 0.95
CA ALA A 199 -6.77 -18.95 0.70
C ALA A 199 -5.68 -18.43 -0.26
N TRP A 200 -6.02 -17.47 -1.13
CA TRP A 200 -5.10 -16.94 -2.16
C TRP A 200 -4.34 -15.69 -1.71
N ARG A 201 -4.51 -15.25 -0.45
CA ARG A 201 -3.99 -13.96 0.02
C ARG A 201 -2.48 -13.83 -0.18
N TRP A 202 -1.72 -14.86 0.17
CA TRP A 202 -0.26 -14.84 0.09
C TRP A 202 0.23 -14.93 -1.36
N ALA A 203 -0.44 -15.70 -2.20
CA ALA A 203 -0.16 -15.71 -3.64
C ALA A 203 -0.37 -14.32 -4.24
N GLY A 204 -1.49 -13.65 -3.91
CA GLY A 204 -1.77 -12.27 -4.33
C GLY A 204 -0.71 -11.28 -3.87
N LEU A 205 -0.26 -11.38 -2.60
CA LEU A 205 0.82 -10.53 -2.08
C LEU A 205 2.12 -10.73 -2.87
N TRP A 206 2.52 -11.99 -3.08
CA TRP A 206 3.77 -12.30 -3.78
C TRP A 206 3.75 -11.89 -5.25
N ILE A 207 2.60 -11.90 -5.93
CA ILE A 207 2.47 -11.36 -7.29
C ILE A 207 2.83 -9.87 -7.30
N GLY A 208 2.23 -9.07 -6.42
CA GLY A 208 2.50 -7.63 -6.36
C GLY A 208 3.91 -7.30 -5.87
N LEU A 209 4.33 -7.93 -4.77
CA LEU A 209 5.65 -7.72 -4.17
C LEU A 209 6.77 -8.17 -5.11
N GLY A 210 6.65 -9.36 -5.69
CA GLY A 210 7.63 -9.90 -6.64
C GLY A 210 7.74 -9.04 -7.91
N SER A 211 6.60 -8.63 -8.48
CA SER A 211 6.61 -7.75 -9.66
C SER A 211 7.25 -6.39 -9.35
N GLY A 212 6.92 -5.79 -8.19
CA GLY A 212 7.52 -4.54 -7.75
C GLY A 212 9.03 -4.65 -7.52
N LEU A 213 9.49 -5.75 -6.89
CA LEU A 213 10.92 -6.02 -6.68
C LEU A 213 11.68 -6.20 -7.99
N VAL A 214 11.11 -6.91 -8.97
CA VAL A 214 11.73 -7.07 -10.30
C VAL A 214 11.94 -5.70 -10.96
N PHE A 215 10.93 -4.83 -10.90
CA PHE A 215 11.07 -3.45 -11.40
C PHE A 215 12.09 -2.64 -10.59
N GLY A 216 12.01 -2.68 -9.27
CA GLY A 216 12.87 -1.92 -8.37
C GLY A 216 14.34 -2.28 -8.51
N ILE A 217 14.65 -3.57 -8.42
CA ILE A 217 16.02 -4.09 -8.60
C ILE A 217 16.53 -3.70 -9.98
N GLY A 218 15.73 -3.90 -11.03
CA GLY A 218 16.13 -3.52 -12.38
C GLY A 218 16.40 -2.02 -12.54
N GLN A 219 15.74 -1.15 -11.77
CA GLN A 219 16.00 0.29 -11.77
C GLN A 219 17.20 0.69 -10.90
N GLN A 220 17.45 -0.01 -9.79
CA GLN A 220 18.64 0.20 -8.96
C GLN A 220 19.91 -0.18 -9.73
N LEU A 221 19.89 -1.31 -10.45
CA LEU A 221 20.98 -1.72 -11.35
C LEU A 221 21.21 -0.74 -12.51
N ARG A 222 20.21 0.07 -12.88
CA ARG A 222 20.41 1.12 -13.88
C ARG A 222 20.96 2.41 -13.29
N GLY A 223 21.00 2.55 -11.96
CA GLY A 223 21.21 3.83 -11.30
C GLY A 223 20.01 4.77 -11.39
N ALA A 224 18.81 4.29 -11.73
CA ALA A 224 17.64 5.15 -11.89
C ALA A 224 16.90 5.46 -10.58
N HIS A 225 17.07 4.61 -9.56
CA HIS A 225 16.36 4.74 -8.28
C HIS A 225 17.26 4.26 -7.13
N PHE A 226 17.14 4.93 -5.98
CA PHE A 226 17.63 4.40 -4.70
C PHE A 226 16.62 3.42 -4.10
N LEU A 227 17.06 2.52 -3.22
CA LEU A 227 16.20 1.50 -2.59
C LEU A 227 15.11 2.13 -1.71
N SER A 228 15.39 3.26 -1.05
CA SER A 228 14.36 3.99 -0.30
C SER A 228 13.19 4.44 -1.17
N HIS A 229 13.42 4.70 -2.46
CA HIS A 229 12.35 5.09 -3.40
C HIS A 229 11.39 3.91 -3.62
N ASP A 230 11.92 2.69 -3.71
CA ASP A 230 11.14 1.45 -3.82
C ASP A 230 10.37 1.16 -2.52
N VAL A 231 11.04 1.26 -1.36
CA VAL A 231 10.41 1.02 -0.05
C VAL A 231 9.26 1.98 0.20
N ALA A 232 9.44 3.27 -0.08
CA ALA A 232 8.37 4.26 0.02
C ALA A 232 7.20 3.93 -0.91
N THR A 233 7.49 3.53 -2.15
CA THR A 233 6.47 3.16 -3.13
C THR A 233 5.66 1.94 -2.68
N ALA A 234 6.34 0.89 -2.20
CA ALA A 234 5.70 -0.31 -1.68
C ALA A 234 4.80 0.02 -0.48
N LEU A 235 5.29 0.82 0.47
CA LEU A 235 4.51 1.22 1.65
C LEU A 235 3.27 2.03 1.27
N ILE A 236 3.41 3.02 0.38
CA ILE A 236 2.28 3.84 -0.11
C ILE A 236 1.24 2.95 -0.80
N CYS A 237 1.66 2.08 -1.72
CA CYS A 237 0.74 1.16 -2.41
C CYS A 237 0.03 0.21 -1.44
N TRP A 238 0.73 -0.31 -0.44
CA TRP A 238 0.17 -1.17 0.60
C TRP A 238 -0.89 -0.44 1.45
N LEU A 239 -0.56 0.74 1.97
CA LEU A 239 -1.45 1.52 2.83
C LEU A 239 -2.69 2.04 2.08
N LEU A 240 -2.52 2.48 0.84
CA LEU A 240 -3.65 2.84 -0.03
C LEU A 240 -4.57 1.64 -0.26
N SER A 241 -3.98 0.48 -0.59
CA SER A 241 -4.72 -0.77 -0.79
C SER A 241 -5.48 -1.19 0.47
N LEU A 242 -4.86 -1.06 1.65
CA LEU A 242 -5.49 -1.32 2.93
C LEU A 242 -6.67 -0.36 3.19
N GLY A 243 -6.48 0.94 2.96
CA GLY A 243 -7.51 1.95 3.16
C GLY A 243 -8.75 1.67 2.30
N LEU A 244 -8.54 1.42 1.02
CA LEU A 244 -9.62 1.06 0.08
C LEU A 244 -10.30 -0.26 0.47
N TYR A 245 -9.53 -1.25 0.94
CA TYR A 245 -10.08 -2.52 1.41
C TYR A 245 -11.03 -2.32 2.60
N LEU A 246 -10.64 -1.49 3.57
CA LEU A 246 -11.47 -1.18 4.72
C LEU A 246 -12.77 -0.48 4.33
N VAL A 247 -12.73 0.41 3.33
CA VAL A 247 -13.93 1.07 2.78
C VAL A 247 -14.86 0.03 2.15
N VAL A 248 -14.34 -0.82 1.28
CA VAL A 248 -15.14 -1.83 0.57
C VAL A 248 -15.70 -2.89 1.51
N ARG A 249 -14.90 -3.36 2.47
CA ARG A 249 -15.36 -4.32 3.50
C ARG A 249 -16.53 -3.76 4.30
N ARG A 250 -16.42 -2.50 4.77
CA ARG A 250 -17.51 -1.83 5.48
C ARG A 250 -18.79 -1.72 4.64
N GLN A 251 -18.65 -1.47 3.34
CA GLN A 251 -19.81 -1.40 2.43
C GLN A 251 -20.51 -2.76 2.29
N LEU A 252 -19.73 -3.84 2.13
CA LEU A 252 -20.26 -5.21 2.07
C LEU A 252 -20.95 -5.63 3.38
N ASP A 253 -20.32 -5.34 4.53
CA ASP A 253 -20.87 -5.66 5.85
C ASP A 253 -22.20 -4.93 6.10
N ARG A 254 -22.27 -3.63 5.74
CA ARG A 254 -23.49 -2.82 5.90
C ARG A 254 -24.66 -3.39 5.13
N SER A 255 -24.43 -3.76 3.88
CA SER A 255 -25.53 -4.27 3.06
C SER A 255 -25.97 -5.68 3.43
N THR A 256 -25.04 -6.54 3.87
CA THR A 256 -25.40 -7.86 4.41
C THR A 256 -26.30 -7.73 5.65
N ARG A 257 -26.02 -6.74 6.51
CA ARG A 257 -26.89 -6.44 7.67
C ARG A 257 -28.27 -5.92 7.25
N GLN A 258 -28.35 -5.08 6.22
CA GLN A 258 -29.62 -4.59 5.71
C GLN A 258 -30.46 -5.73 5.10
N GLU A 259 -29.84 -6.64 4.37
CA GLU A 259 -30.49 -7.84 3.81
C GLU A 259 -30.97 -8.81 4.91
N ALA A 260 -30.29 -8.87 6.06
CA ALA A 260 -30.70 -9.72 7.19
C ALA A 260 -31.85 -9.13 8.04
N ILE A 261 -32.13 -7.83 7.90
CA ILE A 261 -33.21 -7.13 8.62
C ILE A 261 -34.48 -7.04 7.76
N ALA A 262 -34.34 -7.12 6.43
CA ALA A 262 -35.43 -7.09 5.45
C ALA A 262 -36.09 -8.46 5.27
#